data_AF-A0A8J4X4S3-F1
#
_entry.id   AF-A0A8J4X4S3-F1
#
_cell.length_a   1.000
_cell.length_b   1.000
_cell.length_c   1.000
_cell.angle_alpha   90.00
_cell.angle_beta   90.00
_cell.angle_gamma   90.00
#
_symmetry.space_group_name_H-M   'P 1'
#
loop_
_entity.id
_entity.type
_entity.pdbx_description
1 polymer ?
#
loop_
_entity_poly.entity_id
_entity_poly.type
_entity_poly.pdbx_seq_one_letter_code
_entity_poly.pdbx_strand_id
1 'polypeptide(L)' 'NNTEEVGPLLTVNITSPDTNKWQLSDLEPVSRYRFYLYYCTQKGCGPATSEEYITIPEA' A
#
# COMPACT_ATOMS: atom_id res chain seq x y z
N ASN A 1 11.67 -4.57 -21.67
CA ASN A 1 11.37 -3.38 -20.87
C ASN A 1 9.91 -3.51 -20.42
N ASN A 2 9.66 -4.34 -19.39
CA ASN A 2 8.31 -4.57 -18.86
C ASN A 2 8.09 -3.61 -17.70
N THR A 3 7.65 -2.38 -18.00
CA THR A 3 6.92 -1.62 -16.99
C THR A 3 5.55 -2.28 -16.87
N GLU A 4 5.40 -3.17 -15.87
CA GLU A 4 4.06 -3.54 -15.41
C GLU A 4 3.31 -2.24 -15.15
N GLU A 5 2.20 -2.02 -15.84
CA GLU A 5 1.38 -0.84 -15.64
C GLU A 5 0.72 -0.94 -14.27
N VAL A 6 1.44 -0.49 -13.24
CA VAL A 6 0.87 -0.21 -11.94
C VAL A 6 -0.08 0.96 -12.16
N GLY A 7 -1.36 0.75 -11.86
CA GLY A 7 -2.37 1.81 -11.88
C GLY A 7 -1.97 3.01 -10.99
N PRO A 8 -2.80 4.06 -10.93
CA PRO A 8 -2.48 5.25 -10.14
C PRO A 8 -2.17 4.87 -8.68
N LEU A 9 -1.02 5.33 -8.18
CA LEU A 9 -0.62 5.10 -6.80
C LEU A 9 -1.49 5.94 -5.85
N LEU A 10 -2.25 5.26 -4.99
CA LEU A 10 -2.96 5.88 -3.88
C LEU A 10 -2.03 5.95 -2.68
N THR A 11 -1.82 7.16 -2.15
CA THR A 11 -0.94 7.39 -0.99
C THR A 11 -1.77 7.74 0.24
N VAL A 12 -1.51 7.05 1.36
CA VAL A 12 -2.11 7.37 2.65
C VAL A 12 -1.04 7.62 3.70
N ASN A 13 -1.19 8.69 4.48
CA ASN A 13 -0.27 9.04 5.56
C ASN A 13 -0.71 8.38 6.87
N ILE A 14 0.14 7.52 7.43
CA ILE A 14 -0.03 6.95 8.76
C ILE A 14 0.67 7.89 9.75
N THR A 15 -0.10 8.69 10.49
CA THR A 15 0.43 9.80 11.32
C THR A 15 0.77 9.38 12.76
N SER A 16 0.25 8.25 13.23
CA SER A 16 0.54 7.74 14.57
C SER A 16 1.73 6.77 14.49
N PRO A 17 2.87 7.07 15.15
CA PRO A 17 4.07 6.25 15.07
C PRO A 17 3.89 4.86 15.70
N ASP A 18 2.92 4.70 16.60
CA ASP A 18 2.62 3.43 17.28
C ASP A 18 1.66 2.54 16.48
N THR A 19 1.21 3.00 15.31
CA THR A 19 0.29 2.23 14.46
C THR A 19 1.04 1.09 13.77
N ASN A 20 0.79 -0.13 14.25
CA ASN A 20 1.33 -1.37 13.67
C ASN A 20 0.33 -2.12 12.78
N LYS A 21 -0.92 -1.66 12.73
CA LYS A 21 -1.99 -2.22 11.91
C LYS A 21 -2.79 -1.11 11.27
N TRP A 22 -3.06 -1.26 9.98
CA TRP A 22 -3.89 -0.32 9.23
C TRP A 22 -4.85 -1.12 8.35
N GLN A 23 -6.11 -0.69 8.31
CA GLN A 23 -7.15 -1.32 7.51
C GLN A 23 -7.47 -0.42 6.32
N LEU A 24 -7.30 -0.97 5.13
CA LEU A 24 -7.69 -0.33 3.87
C LEU A 24 -9.06 -0.88 3.45
N SER A 25 -9.99 0.02 3.16
CA SER A 25 -11.37 -0.29 2.76
C SER A 25 -11.62 0.16 1.31
N ASP A 26 -12.79 -0.20 0.77
CA ASP A 26 -13.27 0.24 -0.55
C ASP A 26 -12.34 -0.16 -1.71
N LEU A 27 -11.74 -1.34 -1.60
CA LEU A 27 -10.96 -1.94 -2.68
C LEU A 27 -11.87 -2.65 -3.68
N GLU A 28 -11.50 -2.61 -4.96
CA GLU A 28 -12.20 -3.36 -5.99
C GLU A 28 -12.09 -4.86 -5.70
N PRO A 29 -13.18 -5.62 -5.70
CA PRO A 29 -13.14 -7.07 -5.52
C PRO A 29 -12.38 -7.78 -6.66
N VAL A 30 -11.79 -8.94 -6.35
CA VAL A 30 -11.08 -9.80 -7.32
C VAL A 30 -10.02 -9.03 -8.12
N SER A 31 -9.34 -8.09 -7.46
CA SER A 31 -8.36 -7.21 -8.08
C SER A 31 -7.00 -7.34 -7.41
N ARG A 32 -5.94 -7.26 -8.22
CA ARG A 32 -4.55 -7.34 -7.76
C ARG A 32 -4.07 -5.95 -7.33
N TYR A 33 -3.55 -5.87 -6.12
CA TYR A 33 -2.97 -4.66 -5.56
C TYR A 33 -1.53 -4.91 -5.12
N ARG A 34 -0.65 -3.97 -5.47
CA ARG A 34 0.71 -3.89 -4.94
C ARG A 34 0.79 -2.76 -3.92
N PHE A 35 1.09 -3.10 -2.68
CA PHE A 35 1.21 -2.17 -1.58
C PHE A 35 2.66 -1.77 -1.41
N TYR A 36 2.91 -0.48 -1.20
CA TYR A 36 4.23 0.06 -0.91
C TYR A 36 4.18 0.73 0.45
N LEU A 37 5.04 0.29 1.37
CA LEU A 37 5.17 0.86 2.71
C LEU A 37 6.49 1.61 2.82
N TYR A 38 6.40 2.89 3.20
CA TYR A 38 7.54 3.77 3.43
C TYR A 38 7.65 4.09 4.92
N TYR A 39 8.82 3.85 5.49
CA TYR A 39 9.11 4.23 6.86
C TYR A 39 9.78 5.60 6.86
N CYS A 40 9.08 6.60 7.40
CA CYS A 40 9.56 7.98 7.42
C CYS A 40 9.90 8.44 8.83
N THR A 41 10.98 9.22 8.93
CA THR A 41 11.39 9.93 10.15
C THR A 41 11.51 11.42 9.84
N GLN A 42 11.82 12.24 10.84
CA GLN A 42 12.14 13.66 10.61
C GLN A 42 13.33 13.89 9.68
N LYS A 43 14.16 12.86 9.42
CA LYS A 43 15.31 12.92 8.50
C LYS A 43 14.95 12.51 7.07
N GLY A 44 13.72 12.05 6.84
CA GLY A 44 13.25 11.54 5.55
C GLY A 44 12.79 10.09 5.62
N CYS A 45 12.45 9.55 4.45
CA CYS A 45 11.93 8.20 4.29
C CYS A 45 12.99 7.21 3.83
N GLY A 46 12.94 6.00 4.38
CA GLY A 46 13.73 4.87 3.90
C GLY A 46 13.20 4.28 2.59
N PRO A 47 13.85 3.23 2.08
CA PRO A 47 13.37 2.49 0.91
C PRO A 47 11.99 1.87 1.17
N ALA A 48 11.21 1.70 0.11
CA ALA A 48 9.91 1.05 0.20
C ALA A 48 10.07 -0.47 0.39
N THR A 49 9.25 -1.04 1.26
CA THR A 49 8.92 -2.47 1.21
C THR A 49 7.65 -2.63 0.40
N SER A 50 7.55 -3.66 -0.45
CA SER A 50 6.34 -3.91 -1.22
C SER A 50 5.85 -5.35 -1.14
N GLU A 51 4.55 -5.52 -1.06
CA GLU A 51 3.87 -6.82 -1.13
C GLU A 51 2.69 -6.74 -2.12
N GLU A 52 2.27 -7.88 -2.63
CA GLU A 52 1.18 -7.98 -3.60
C GLU A 52 0.12 -8.97 -3.13
N TYR A 53 -1.15 -8.59 -3.24
CA TYR A 53 -2.29 -9.41 -2.84
C TYR A 53 -3.44 -9.26 -3.82
N ILE A 54 -4.36 -10.23 -3.78
CA ILE A 54 -5.62 -10.23 -4.54
C ILE A 54 -6.77 -10.09 -3.53
N THR A 55 -7.66 -9.13 -3.76
CA THR A 55 -8.87 -8.96 -2.96
C THR A 55 -9.87 -10.08 -3.24
N ILE A 56 -10.68 -10.41 -2.23
CA ILE A 56 -11.80 -11.33 -2.38
C ILE A 56 -13.11 -10.54 -2.52
N PRO A 57 -14.17 -11.13 -3.09
CA PRO A 57 -15.50 -10.53 -3.04
C PRO A 57 -15.93 -10.28 -1.59
N GLU A 58 -16.69 -9.21 -1.34
CA GLU A 58 -17.39 -9.04 -0.07
C GLU A 58 -18.36 -10.22 0.12
N ALA A 59 -18.42 -10.72 1.36
CA ALA A 59 -19.19 -11.90 1.74
C ALA A 59 -20.69 -11.58 1.93
#